data_AF-A0A2U1MA10-F1
#
_entry.id   AF-A0A2U1MA10-F1
#
_cell.length_a   1.000
_cell.length_b   1.000
_cell.length_c   1.000
_cell.angle_alpha   90.00
_cell.angle_beta   90.00
_cell.angle_gamma   90.00
#
_symmetry.space_group_name_H-M   'P 1'
#
loop_
_entity.id
_entity.type
_entity.pdbx_description
1 polymer ?
#
loop_
_entity_poly.entity_id
_entity_poly.type
_entity_poly.pdbx_seq_one_letter_code
_entity_poly.pdbx_strand_id
1 'polypeptide(L)'
;MFGEGLKAPSSAVVSHLASSTRIDEVEPEDNEFKKLLNCNHGVQFHRGCIESWLKDHSTCPLCRSHVQRPVHQRLNAYMFKLRDNIVLYCNIALENVASSINGDCQDC
;
A
#
# COMPACT_ATOMS: atom_id res chain seq x y z
N MET A 1 -24.58 -22.66 -55.25
CA MET A 1 -25.59 -21.81 -54.59
C MET A 1 -25.14 -21.61 -53.15
N PHE A 2 -25.14 -20.35 -52.69
CA PHE A 2 -24.50 -19.82 -51.48
C PHE A 2 -25.13 -20.31 -50.15
N GLY A 3 -24.37 -20.21 -49.04
CA GLY A 3 -24.85 -20.29 -47.64
C GLY A 3 -24.05 -21.29 -46.78
N GLU A 4 -22.96 -20.89 -46.09
CA GLU A 4 -22.88 -20.27 -44.74
C GLU A 4 -23.01 -21.26 -43.56
N GLY A 5 -22.06 -21.19 -42.60
CA GLY A 5 -22.26 -21.66 -41.22
C GLY A 5 -21.18 -22.56 -40.62
N LEU A 6 -20.13 -21.96 -40.06
CA LEU A 6 -19.16 -22.60 -39.15
C LEU A 6 -19.77 -22.77 -37.75
N LYS A 7 -19.70 -23.98 -37.17
CA LYS A 7 -19.59 -24.15 -35.70
C LYS A 7 -18.91 -25.47 -35.34
N ALA A 8 -17.75 -25.36 -34.71
CA ALA A 8 -17.00 -26.48 -34.14
C ALA A 8 -17.60 -26.96 -32.81
N PRO A 9 -17.41 -28.24 -32.44
CA PRO A 9 -18.04 -28.86 -31.26
C PRO A 9 -17.29 -28.56 -29.95
N SER A 10 -18.07 -28.46 -28.87
CA SER A 10 -17.59 -28.34 -27.49
C SER A 10 -17.20 -29.73 -26.97
N SER A 11 -15.91 -29.96 -26.73
CA SER A 11 -15.40 -31.20 -26.13
C SER A 11 -15.49 -31.16 -24.61
N ALA A 12 -16.02 -32.24 -24.05
CA ALA A 12 -16.13 -32.49 -22.63
C ALA A 12 -14.78 -32.88 -21.99
N VAL A 13 -14.62 -32.44 -20.75
CA VAL A 13 -13.96 -33.04 -19.56
C VAL A 13 -12.54 -33.60 -19.62
N VAL A 14 -11.68 -33.14 -18.71
CA VAL A 14 -10.92 -33.98 -17.74
C VAL A 14 -10.42 -33.12 -16.57
N SER A 15 -10.72 -33.55 -15.34
CA SER A 15 -10.10 -33.06 -14.10
C SER A 15 -8.93 -33.97 -13.74
N HIS A 16 -7.72 -33.44 -13.58
CA HIS A 16 -6.63 -34.12 -12.86
C HIS A 16 -5.77 -33.11 -12.08
N LEU A 17 -5.33 -33.58 -10.92
CA LEU A 17 -4.83 -32.86 -9.75
C LEU A 17 -3.35 -32.44 -9.87
N ALA A 18 -3.01 -31.38 -9.14
CA ALA A 18 -1.71 -30.81 -8.77
C ALA A 18 -0.40 -31.58 -9.08
N SER A 19 0.57 -30.85 -9.63
CA SER A 19 2.01 -31.05 -9.37
C SER A 19 2.75 -29.72 -9.38
N SER A 20 3.37 -29.44 -8.23
CA SER A 20 4.48 -28.53 -7.95
C SER A 20 4.91 -27.54 -9.03
N THR A 21 4.39 -26.32 -8.97
CA THR A 21 5.22 -25.15 -9.22
C THR A 21 5.54 -24.50 -7.88
N ARG A 22 6.75 -24.79 -7.42
CA ARG A 22 7.49 -23.97 -6.47
C ARG A 22 7.60 -22.58 -7.06
N ILE A 23 6.66 -21.71 -6.72
CA ILE A 23 6.86 -20.27 -6.86
C ILE A 23 7.79 -19.86 -5.71
N ASP A 24 9.05 -20.27 -5.81
CA ASP A 24 10.14 -19.47 -5.26
C ASP A 24 10.27 -18.29 -6.22
N GLU A 25 9.39 -17.31 -6.09
CA GLU A 25 9.66 -15.95 -6.56
C GLU A 25 9.90 -15.08 -5.32
N VAL A 26 10.87 -15.51 -4.50
CA VAL A 26 11.62 -14.57 -3.66
C VAL A 26 12.74 -14.06 -4.52
N GLU A 27 12.52 -12.91 -5.14
CA GLU A 27 13.58 -11.95 -5.43
C GLU A 27 12.92 -10.55 -5.44
N PRO A 28 12.60 -9.94 -4.28
CA PRO A 28 12.67 -8.50 -4.21
C PRO A 28 14.16 -8.16 -4.15
N GLU A 29 14.85 -8.25 -5.28
CA GLU A 29 16.13 -7.58 -5.44
C GLU A 29 15.85 -6.08 -5.44
N ASP A 30 15.64 -5.57 -4.22
CA ASP A 30 15.38 -4.17 -3.83
C ASP A 30 16.69 -3.40 -4.00
N ASN A 31 17.24 -3.45 -5.20
CA ASN A 31 18.43 -2.72 -5.64
C ASN A 31 18.04 -1.29 -6.09
N GLU A 32 16.96 -0.74 -5.52
CA GLU A 32 16.57 0.64 -5.71
C GLU A 32 17.43 1.55 -4.81
N PHE A 33 18.56 1.96 -5.34
CA PHE A 33 19.40 3.00 -4.74
C PHE A 33 18.61 4.31 -4.58
N LYS A 34 18.41 4.77 -3.33
CA LYS A 34 17.63 5.98 -3.05
C LYS A 34 18.51 7.21 -3.20
N LYS A 35 18.35 7.98 -4.28
CA LYS A 35 19.09 9.25 -4.46
C LYS A 35 18.66 10.27 -3.40
N LEU A 36 19.58 10.68 -2.52
CA LEU A 36 19.32 11.76 -1.57
C LEU A 36 19.44 13.09 -2.32
N LEU A 37 18.42 13.94 -2.22
CA LEU A 37 18.36 15.20 -2.98
C LEU A 37 19.50 16.17 -2.65
N ASN A 38 20.06 16.06 -1.45
CA ASN A 38 21.07 16.98 -0.93
C ASN A 38 22.49 16.37 -0.91
N CYS A 39 22.65 15.09 -1.28
CA CYS A 39 23.96 14.47 -1.45
C CYS A 39 23.87 13.21 -2.32
N ASN A 40 24.89 12.94 -3.13
CA ASN A 40 24.91 11.74 -3.98
C ASN A 40 25.30 10.45 -3.22
N HIS A 41 25.29 10.47 -1.89
CA HIS A 41 25.67 9.32 -1.06
C HIS A 41 24.53 8.33 -0.83
N GLY A 42 23.29 8.71 -1.17
CA GLY A 42 22.13 7.83 -1.07
C GLY A 42 22.23 6.56 -1.90
N VAL A 43 22.97 6.62 -3.01
CA VAL A 43 23.17 5.50 -3.92
C VAL A 43 24.19 4.47 -3.42
N GLN A 44 24.81 4.71 -2.27
CA GLN A 44 25.75 3.76 -1.65
C GLN A 44 25.08 2.90 -0.57
N PHE A 45 23.79 3.10 -0.34
CA PHE A 45 23.02 2.36 0.66
C PHE A 45 21.89 1.59 0.00
N HIS A 46 21.65 0.38 0.49
CA HIS A 46 20.41 -0.34 0.17
C HIS A 46 19.21 0.50 0.62
N ARG A 47 18.12 0.44 -0.14
CA ARG A 47 16.86 1.14 0.13
C ARG A 47 16.38 0.95 1.56
N GLY A 48 16.32 -0.30 2.01
CA GLY A 48 15.87 -0.64 3.36
C GLY A 48 16.76 -0.09 4.47
N CYS A 49 18.09 -0.07 4.26
CA CYS A 49 19.05 0.45 5.23
C CYS A 49 18.94 1.98 5.37
N ILE A 50 18.91 2.71 4.25
CA ILE A 50 18.79 4.17 4.30
C ILE A 50 17.40 4.61 4.76
N GLU A 51 16.35 3.87 4.42
CA GLU A 51 15.00 4.17 4.89
C GLU A 51 14.87 3.97 6.41
N SER A 52 15.47 2.92 6.96
CA SER A 52 15.49 2.69 8.41
C SER A 52 16.27 3.79 9.14
N TRP A 53 17.44 4.17 8.64
CA TRP A 53 18.21 5.29 9.19
C TRP A 53 17.40 6.61 9.17
N LEU A 54 16.70 6.87 8.07
CA LEU A 54 15.94 8.10 7.88
C LEU A 54 14.64 8.19 8.71
N LYS A 55 14.27 7.11 9.42
CA LYS A 55 13.18 7.15 10.41
C LYS A 55 13.57 7.98 11.63
N ASP A 56 14.78 7.77 12.14
CA ASP A 56 15.26 8.39 13.38
C ASP A 56 16.17 9.61 13.11
N HIS A 57 16.85 9.61 11.96
CA HIS A 57 17.80 10.66 11.60
C HIS A 57 17.36 11.36 10.31
N SER A 58 17.58 12.67 10.22
CA SER A 58 17.29 13.46 9.01
C SER A 58 18.56 13.86 8.27
N THR A 59 19.65 13.12 8.49
CA THR A 59 20.99 13.44 7.96
C THR A 59 21.61 12.24 7.26
N CYS A 60 22.44 12.50 6.27
CA CYS A 60 23.22 11.46 5.61
C CYS A 60 24.28 10.88 6.57
N PRO A 61 24.39 9.55 6.72
CA PRO A 61 25.38 8.94 7.63
C PRO A 61 26.83 9.16 7.18
N LEU A 62 27.10 9.45 5.90
CA LEU A 62 28.45 9.73 5.38
C LEU A 62 28.86 11.19 5.53
N CYS A 63 28.01 12.12 5.09
CA CYS A 63 28.40 13.54 4.98
C CYS A 63 27.64 14.48 5.91
N ARG A 64 26.72 13.95 6.74
CA ARG A 64 25.86 14.69 7.68
C ARG A 64 24.96 15.76 7.04
N SER A 65 24.93 15.85 5.71
CA SER A 65 24.01 16.74 5.00
C SER A 65 22.57 16.37 5.33
N HIS A 66 21.76 17.38 5.64
CA HIS A 66 20.35 17.20 5.94
C HIS A 66 19.63 16.65 4.69
N VAL A 67 18.76 15.67 4.84
CA VAL A 67 18.00 15.06 3.76
C VAL A 67 16.60 15.65 3.77
N GLN A 68 16.30 16.52 2.81
CA GLN A 68 14.93 17.01 2.68
C GLN A 68 14.03 15.92 2.11
N ARG A 69 12.98 15.57 2.87
CA ARG A 69 11.94 14.65 2.38
C ARG A 69 11.17 15.34 1.25
N PRO A 70 10.94 14.67 0.10
CA PRO A 70 10.16 15.23 -0.98
C PRO A 70 8.80 15.74 -0.50
N VAL A 71 8.31 16.83 -1.09
CA VAL A 71 7.02 17.45 -0.71
C VAL A 71 5.89 16.42 -0.73
N HIS A 72 5.87 15.52 -1.73
CA HIS A 72 4.89 14.43 -1.80
C HIS A 72 4.90 13.52 -0.56
N GLN A 73 6.07 13.17 -0.03
CA GLN A 73 6.16 12.33 1.16
C GLN A 73 5.69 13.07 2.43
N ARG A 74 5.93 14.39 2.49
CA ARG A 74 5.43 15.24 3.59
C ARG A 74 3.91 15.40 3.53
N LEU A 75 3.36 15.63 2.34
CA LEU A 75 1.92 15.76 2.13
C LEU A 75 1.19 14.45 2.42
N ASN A 76 1.74 13.30 2.03
CA ASN A 76 1.12 12.01 2.32
C ASN A 76 0.95 11.75 3.83
N ALA A 77 1.93 12.14 4.65
CA ALA A 77 1.79 12.04 6.10
C ALA A 77 0.68 12.94 6.66
N TYR A 78 0.52 14.15 6.11
CA TYR A 78 -0.58 15.04 6.46
C TYR A 78 -1.93 14.46 6.04
N MET A 79 -2.03 13.94 4.82
CA MET A 79 -3.26 13.34 4.28
C MET A 79 -3.67 12.10 5.08
N PHE A 80 -2.72 11.25 5.48
CA PHE A 80 -2.98 10.09 6.34
C PHE A 80 -3.56 10.54 7.70
N LYS A 81 -2.93 11.53 8.34
CA LYS A 81 -3.45 12.10 9.59
C LYS A 81 -4.85 12.69 9.42
N LEU A 82 -5.07 13.46 8.36
CA LEU A 82 -6.38 14.05 8.08
C LEU A 82 -7.45 12.97 7.90
N ARG A 83 -7.15 11.93 7.13
CA ARG A 83 -8.05 10.78 6.95
C ARG A 83 -8.38 10.12 8.28
N ASP A 84 -7.39 9.85 9.12
CA ASP A 84 -7.62 9.20 10.41
C ASP A 84 -8.49 10.08 11.34
N ASN A 85 -8.26 11.40 11.34
CA ASN A 85 -9.11 12.34 12.07
C ASN A 85 -10.55 12.35 11.55
N ILE A 86 -10.75 12.32 10.23
CA ILE A 86 -12.08 12.25 9.62
C ILE A 86 -12.79 10.96 10.03
N VAL A 87 -12.10 9.81 9.93
CA VAL A 87 -12.67 8.52 10.33
C VAL A 87 -13.06 8.53 11.81
N LEU A 88 -12.19 9.05 12.67
CA LEU A 88 -12.48 9.18 14.10
C LEU A 88 -13.72 10.04 14.37
N TYR A 89 -13.81 11.21 13.73
CA TYR A 89 -14.96 12.08 13.85
C TYR A 89 -16.25 11.39 13.38
N CYS A 90 -16.21 10.73 12.23
CA CYS A 90 -17.36 10.00 11.70
C CYS A 90 -17.79 8.87 12.63
N ASN A 91 -16.86 8.09 13.20
CA ASN A 91 -17.18 7.03 14.14
C ASN A 91 -17.88 7.60 15.39
N ILE A 92 -17.34 8.67 15.97
CA ILE A 92 -17.94 9.34 17.14
C ILE A 92 -19.35 9.85 16.81
N ALA A 93 -19.51 10.50 15.65
CA ALA A 93 -20.82 11.00 15.23
C ALA A 93 -21.84 9.86 15.05
N LEU A 94 -21.41 8.73 14.48
CA LEU A 94 -22.25 7.54 14.32
C LEU A 94 -22.63 6.92 15.66
N GLU A 95 -21.70 6.83 16.61
CA GLU A 95 -21.96 6.34 17.97
C GLU A 95 -22.99 7.21 18.71
N ASN A 96 -22.87 8.54 18.56
CA ASN A 96 -23.85 9.47 19.14
C ASN A 96 -25.24 9.29 18.54
N VAL A 97 -25.33 9.12 17.22
CA VAL A 97 -26.60 8.86 16.52
C VAL A 97 -27.18 7.50 16.93
N ALA A 98 -26.35 6.45 16.98
CA ALA A 98 -26.78 5.12 17.41
C ALA A 98 -27.31 5.14 18.86
N SER A 99 -26.65 5.89 19.75
CA SER A 99 -27.10 6.08 21.13
C SER A 99 -28.43 6.84 21.22
N SER A 100 -28.67 7.77 20.30
CA SER A 100 -29.92 8.54 20.22
C SER A 100 -31.09 7.71 19.68
N ILE A 101 -30.82 6.78 18.75
CA ILE A 101 -31.83 5.89 18.17
C ILE A 101 -32.17 4.73 19.12
N ASN A 102 -31.16 4.20 19.81
CA ASN A 102 -31.33 3.14 20.82
C ASN A 102 -31.79 3.70 22.18
N GLY A 103 -32.17 4.99 22.25
CA GLY A 103 -32.85 5.57 23.40
C GLY A 103 -34.18 4.85 23.61
N ASP A 104 -34.13 3.85 24.49
CA ASP A 104 -35.22 3.03 24.98
C ASP A 104 -36.49 3.86 25.22
N CYS A 105 -37.60 3.46 24.60
CA CYS A 105 -38.93 3.81 25.09
C CYS A 105 -39.19 2.98 26.35
N GLN A 106 -38.54 3.36 27.46
CA GLN A 106 -38.82 2.84 28.79
C GLN A 106 -39.72 3.81 29.52
N ASP A 107 -40.95 4.00 29.03
CA ASP A 107 -42.10 4.53 29.77
C ASP A 107 -43.32 4.52 28.81
N CYS A 108 -43.94 3.35 28.62
CA CYS A 108 -45.26 3.22 27.99
C CYS A 108 -46.20 2.46 28.91
#